data_AF-A0A336N7B8-F1
#
_entry.id   AF-A0A336N7B8-F1
#
_cell.length_a   1.000
_cell.length_b   1.000
_cell.length_c   1.000
_cell.angle_alpha   90.00
_cell.angle_beta   90.00
_cell.angle_gamma   90.00
#
_symmetry.space_group_name_H-M   'P 1'
#
loop_
_entity.id
_entity.type
_entity.pdbx_description
1 polymer ?
#
loop_
_entity_poly.entity_id
_entity_poly.type
_entity_poly.pdbx_seq_one_letter_code
_entity_poly.pdbx_strand_id
1 'polypeptide(L)'
;MQQGLIEMGLSTENARELVQQAMLGSAKMVVENPQVDLATLRQNVTSKGGTTAAALNVFNQRQFNDIVQQAMQACVARSKEMETLF
;
A
#
# COMPACT_ATOMS: atom_id res chain seq x y z
N MET A 1 7.89 -3.40 -3.03
CA MET A 1 7.87 -2.72 -4.36
C MET A 1 9.26 -2.49 -4.93
N GLN A 2 10.19 -1.82 -4.23
CA GLN A 2 11.54 -1.52 -4.77
C GLN A 2 12.28 -2.77 -5.26
N GLN A 3 12.36 -3.81 -4.44
CA GLN A 3 13.01 -5.08 -4.81
C GLN A 3 12.40 -5.70 -6.08
N GLY A 4 11.07 -5.72 -6.20
CA GLY A 4 10.40 -6.22 -7.40
C GLY A 4 10.71 -5.40 -8.66
N LEU A 5 10.90 -4.08 -8.54
CA LEU A 5 11.35 -3.24 -9.66
C LEU A 5 12.78 -3.54 -10.09
N ILE A 6 13.66 -3.81 -9.13
CA ILE A 6 15.05 -4.24 -9.41
C ILE A 6 15.06 -5.59 -10.15
N GLU A 7 14.22 -6.54 -9.71
CA GLU A 7 14.04 -7.83 -10.39
C GLU A 7 13.46 -7.69 -11.80
N MET A 8 12.67 -6.64 -12.04
CA MET A 8 12.18 -6.25 -13.37
C MET A 8 13.22 -5.47 -14.21
N GLY A 9 14.45 -5.31 -13.71
CA GLY A 9 15.57 -4.74 -14.46
C GLY A 9 15.85 -3.26 -14.22
N LEU A 10 15.18 -2.61 -13.26
CA LEU A 10 15.50 -1.23 -12.91
C LEU A 10 16.78 -1.14 -12.06
N SER A 11 17.52 -0.04 -12.22
CA SER A 11 18.59 0.30 -11.27
C SER A 11 18.01 0.51 -9.87
N THR A 12 18.81 0.23 -8.84
CA THR A 12 18.43 0.45 -7.44
C THR A 12 17.99 1.90 -7.18
N GLU A 13 18.67 2.86 -7.81
CA GLU A 13 18.37 4.29 -7.72
C GLU A 13 17.00 4.61 -8.31
N ASN A 14 16.75 4.24 -9.57
CA ASN A 14 15.46 4.50 -10.21
C ASN A 14 14.31 3.76 -9.50
N ALA A 15 14.54 2.52 -9.07
CA ALA A 15 13.55 1.75 -8.32
C ALA A 15 13.20 2.43 -6.99
N ARG A 16 14.19 3.00 -6.30
CA ARG A 16 13.99 3.76 -5.06
C ARG A 16 13.18 5.02 -5.33
N GLU A 17 13.60 5.83 -6.30
CA GLU A 17 12.93 7.09 -6.64
C GLU A 17 11.46 6.88 -7.04
N LEU A 18 11.20 5.90 -7.91
CA LEU A 18 9.84 5.57 -8.34
C LEU A 18 8.94 5.16 -7.17
N VAL A 19 9.44 4.32 -6.27
CA VAL A 19 8.67 3.91 -5.09
C VAL A 19 8.42 5.10 -4.17
N GLN A 20 9.42 5.94 -3.92
CA GLN A 20 9.26 7.11 -3.07
C GLN A 20 8.22 8.08 -3.62
N GLN A 21 8.28 8.39 -4.92
CA GLN A 21 7.32 9.30 -5.55
C GLN A 21 5.92 8.69 -5.62
N ALA A 22 5.79 7.40 -5.91
CA ALA A 22 4.50 6.71 -5.90
C ALA A 22 3.83 6.75 -4.52
N MET A 23 4.60 6.50 -3.45
CA MET A 23 4.09 6.54 -2.07
C MET A 23 3.74 7.96 -1.64
N LEU A 24 4.63 8.93 -1.91
CA LEU A 24 4.39 10.33 -1.57
C LEU A 24 3.16 10.89 -2.30
N GLY A 25 3.05 10.64 -3.60
CA GLY A 25 1.92 11.07 -4.41
C GLY A 25 0.59 10.44 -3.94
N SER A 26 0.62 9.17 -3.57
CA SER A 26 -0.55 8.47 -3.03
C SER A 26 -0.99 9.07 -1.68
N ALA A 27 -0.05 9.31 -0.76
CA ALA A 27 -0.35 9.94 0.52
C ALA A 27 -0.88 11.36 0.34
N LYS A 28 -0.27 12.14 -0.57
CA LYS A 28 -0.72 13.49 -0.91
C LYS A 28 -2.14 13.48 -1.49
N MET A 29 -2.45 12.56 -2.40
CA MET A 29 -3.80 12.40 -2.97
C MET A 29 -4.85 12.17 -1.88
N VAL A 30 -4.53 11.37 -0.86
CA VAL A 30 -5.45 11.14 0.26
C VAL A 30 -5.64 12.40 1.10
N VAL A 31 -4.55 13.05 1.51
CA VAL A 31 -4.59 14.23 2.39
C VAL A 31 -5.29 15.42 1.73
N GLU A 32 -5.09 15.61 0.43
CA GLU A 32 -5.65 16.74 -0.32
C GLU A 32 -7.12 16.54 -0.73
N ASN A 33 -7.70 15.35 -0.52
CA ASN A 33 -9.08 15.04 -0.89
C ASN A 33 -9.88 14.49 0.31
N PRO A 34 -10.02 15.24 1.42
CA PRO A 34 -10.65 14.76 2.66
C PRO A 34 -12.14 14.38 2.52
N GLN A 35 -12.80 14.88 1.49
CA GLN A 35 -14.22 14.62 1.18
C GLN A 35 -14.45 13.37 0.34
N VAL A 36 -13.40 12.76 -0.20
CA VAL A 36 -13.48 11.56 -1.05
C VAL A 36 -13.01 10.38 -0.23
N ASP A 37 -13.81 9.32 -0.18
CA ASP A 37 -13.40 8.11 0.51
C ASP A 37 -12.21 7.43 -0.20
N LEU A 38 -11.38 6.74 0.57
CA LEU A 38 -10.15 6.11 0.05
C LEU A 38 -10.44 5.05 -1.02
N ALA A 39 -11.58 4.37 -0.94
CA ALA A 39 -11.94 3.34 -1.91
C ALA A 39 -12.25 3.97 -3.27
N THR A 40 -12.94 5.12 -3.28
CA THR A 40 -13.19 5.92 -4.48
C THR A 40 -11.89 6.49 -5.05
N LEU A 41 -10.98 7.02 -4.23
CA LEU A 41 -9.66 7.47 -4.71
C LEU A 41 -8.89 6.34 -5.42
N ARG A 42 -8.88 5.13 -4.84
CA ARG A 42 -8.29 3.95 -5.49
C ARG A 42 -9.02 3.56 -6.78
N GLN A 43 -10.36 3.60 -6.79
CA GLN A 43 -11.15 3.30 -8.00
C GLN A 43 -10.84 4.27 -9.14
N ASN A 44 -10.66 5.56 -8.85
CA ASN A 44 -10.35 6.59 -9.85
C ASN A 44 -9.03 6.33 -10.60
N VAL A 45 -8.08 5.61 -9.99
CA VAL A 45 -6.81 5.21 -10.62
C VAL A 45 -6.82 3.76 -11.14
N THR A 46 -8.00 3.12 -11.16
CA THR A 46 -8.18 1.72 -11.57
C THR A 46 -9.11 1.63 -12.77
N SER A 47 -8.54 1.70 -13.98
CA SER A 47 -9.30 1.46 -15.21
C SER A 47 -9.70 -0.03 -15.34
N LYS A 48 -10.88 -0.28 -15.91
CA LYS A 48 -11.38 -1.65 -16.17
C LYS A 48 -10.40 -2.38 -17.10
N GLY A 49 -9.82 -3.49 -16.62
CA GLY A 49 -8.85 -4.28 -17.38
C GLY A 49 -7.43 -3.69 -17.43
N GLY A 50 -7.16 -2.59 -16.73
CA GLY A 50 -5.84 -1.95 -16.68
C GLY A 50 -4.82 -2.66 -15.77
N THR A 51 -3.59 -2.15 -15.77
CA THR A 51 -2.48 -2.69 -14.97
C THR A 51 -2.74 -2.60 -13.46
N THR A 52 -3.32 -1.49 -12.98
CA THR A 52 -3.73 -1.35 -11.57
C THR A 52 -4.78 -2.40 -11.19
N ALA A 53 -5.75 -2.67 -12.06
CA ALA A 53 -6.77 -3.69 -11.81
C ALA A 53 -6.16 -5.10 -11.73
N ALA A 54 -5.20 -5.41 -12.60
CA ALA A 54 -4.46 -6.68 -12.56
C ALA A 54 -3.69 -6.85 -11.24
N ALA A 55 -3.01 -5.80 -10.76
CA ALA A 55 -2.30 -5.82 -9.48
C ALA A 55 -3.27 -6.00 -8.29
N LEU A 56 -4.40 -5.27 -8.28
CA LEU A 56 -5.42 -5.41 -7.24
C LEU A 56 -6.04 -6.81 -7.20
N ASN A 57 -6.23 -7.46 -8.36
CA ASN A 57 -6.71 -8.84 -8.40
C ASN A 57 -5.74 -9.81 -7.70
N VAL A 58 -4.43 -9.63 -7.88
CA VAL A 58 -3.42 -10.43 -7.15
C VAL A 58 -3.52 -10.16 -5.65
N PHE A 59 -3.64 -8.90 -5.22
CA PHE A 59 -3.79 -8.58 -3.79
C PHE A 59 -5.04 -9.21 -3.18
N ASN A 60 -6.16 -9.19 -3.90
CA ASN A 60 -7.40 -9.82 -3.44
C ASN A 60 -7.26 -11.35 -3.33
N GLN A 61 -6.68 -12.01 -4.34
CA GLN A 61 -6.41 -13.46 -4.31
C GLN A 61 -5.48 -13.87 -3.17
N ARG A 62 -4.59 -12.97 -2.74
CA ARG A 62 -3.67 -13.18 -1.62
C ARG A 62 -4.21 -12.66 -0.29
N GLN A 63 -5.50 -12.29 -0.23
CA GLN A 63 -6.18 -11.83 0.99
C GLN A 63 -5.42 -10.68 1.67
N PHE A 64 -4.91 -9.73 0.88
CA PHE A 64 -4.06 -8.66 1.38
C PHE A 64 -4.71 -7.84 2.51
N ASN A 65 -6.02 -7.57 2.41
CA ASN A 65 -6.74 -6.84 3.47
C ASN A 65 -6.73 -7.59 4.80
N ASP A 66 -6.90 -8.91 4.77
CA ASP A 66 -6.88 -9.75 5.97
C ASP A 66 -5.48 -9.76 6.61
N ILE A 67 -4.43 -9.77 5.77
CA ILE A 67 -3.03 -9.69 6.22
C ILE A 67 -2.78 -8.35 6.93
N VAL A 68 -3.19 -7.24 6.33
CA VAL A 68 -3.01 -5.90 6.91
C VAL A 68 -3.78 -5.78 8.22
N GLN A 69 -5.03 -6.27 8.28
CA GLN A 69 -5.83 -6.26 9.50
C GLN A 69 -5.15 -7.04 10.63
N GLN A 70 -4.65 -8.24 10.35
CA GLN A 70 -3.93 -9.06 11.33
C GLN A 70 -2.64 -8.37 11.81
N ALA A 71 -1.88 -7.75 10.91
CA ALA A 71 -0.68 -7.02 11.27
C ALA A 71 -0.97 -5.84 12.21
N MET A 72 -2.04 -5.09 11.94
CA MET A 72 -2.49 -3.99 12.81
C MET A 72 -2.92 -4.49 14.20
N GLN A 73 -3.65 -5.60 14.25
CA GLN A 73 -4.04 -6.23 15.52
C GLN A 73 -2.84 -6.71 16.33
N ALA A 74 -1.86 -7.33 15.68
CA ALA A 74 -0.62 -7.76 16.33
C ALA A 74 0.17 -6.57 16.90
N CYS A 75 0.23 -5.45 16.17
CA CYS A 75 0.85 -4.21 16.66
C CYS A 75 0.15 -3.69 17.92
N VAL A 76 -1.18 -3.63 17.92
CA VAL A 76 -1.97 -3.19 19.09
C VAL A 76 -1.79 -4.14 20.27
N ALA A 77 -1.81 -5.45 20.05
CA ALA A 77 -1.58 -6.44 21.10
C ALA A 77 -0.20 -6.24 21.75
N ARG A 78 0.84 -6.09 20.93
CA ARG A 78 2.20 -5.86 21.43
C ARG A 78 2.33 -4.53 22.19
N SER A 79 1.67 -3.48 21.72
CA SER A 79 1.66 -2.19 22.42
C SER A 79 1.08 -2.31 23.83
N LYS A 80 -0.04 -3.04 23.97
CA LYS A 80 -0.66 -3.30 25.28
C LYS A 80 0.22 -4.14 26.21
N GLU A 81 0.88 -5.17 25.67
CA GLU A 81 1.85 -5.95 26.46
C GLU A 81 2.97 -5.05 26.99
N MET A 82 3.51 -4.17 26.15
CA MET A 82 4.57 -3.24 26.53
C MET A 82 4.11 -2.26 27.61
N GLU A 83 2.87 -1.77 27.54
CA GLU A 83 2.29 -0.90 28.58
C GLU A 83 2.17 -1.59 29.93
N THR A 84 1.89 -2.89 29.96
CA THR A 84 1.80 -3.65 31.23
C THR A 84 3.15 -4.10 31.80
N LEU A 85 4.21 -4.06 30.99
CA LEU A 85 5.56 -4.51 31.37
C LEU A 85 6.42 -3.39 31.98
N PHE A 86 5.98 -2.13 31.88
CA PHE A 86 6.68 -0.94 32.36
C PHE A 86 5.75 -0.06 33.21
#